data_AF-A0AAW1N4M6-F1
#
_entry.id   AF-A0AAW1N4M6-F1
#
_cell.length_a   1.000
_cell.length_b   1.000
_cell.length_c   1.000
_cell.angle_alpha   90.00
_cell.angle_beta   90.00
_cell.angle_gamma   90.00
#
_symmetry.space_group_name_H-M   'P 1'
#
loop_
_entity.id
_entity.type
_entity.pdbx_description
1 polymer ?
#
loop_
_entity_poly.entity_id
_entity_poly.type
_entity_poly.pdbx_seq_one_letter_code
_entity_poly.pdbx_strand_id
1 'polypeptide(L)'
;MGSEALLHYMGSEAYDIVCDKISPEKPSEKSYEELISVIKSHYSPEPLEIAEIFRFLQRKQHEGESALEYLTALQRLATTCKFADYLKKALRNQFVFGLRAQNIQSRLLEQRNLTFENVK
;
A
#
# COMPACT_ATOMS: atom_id res chain seq x y z
N MET A 1 -31.04 9.03 -4.12
CA MET A 1 -30.72 10.21 -4.96
C MET A 1 -29.28 10.25 -5.48
N GLY A 2 -28.34 9.41 -5.00
CA GLY A 2 -26.95 9.42 -5.49
C GLY A 2 -26.67 8.52 -6.71
N SER A 3 -27.37 7.39 -6.85
CA SER A 3 -27.11 6.39 -7.89
C SER A 3 -27.42 6.88 -9.30
N GLU A 4 -28.58 7.51 -9.53
CA GLU A 4 -28.96 8.03 -10.86
C GLU A 4 -27.99 9.10 -11.39
N ALA A 5 -27.58 10.04 -10.54
CA ALA A 5 -26.59 11.05 -10.91
C ALA A 5 -25.23 10.41 -11.24
N LEU A 6 -24.78 9.45 -10.43
CA LEU A 6 -23.53 8.72 -10.68
C LEU A 6 -23.56 8.02 -12.05
N LEU A 7 -24.66 7.32 -12.37
CA LEU A 7 -24.83 6.63 -13.67
C LEU A 7 -24.91 7.60 -14.85
N HIS A 8 -25.49 8.79 -14.65
CA HIS A 8 -25.59 9.81 -15.70
C HIS A 8 -24.25 10.47 -16.02
N TYR A 9 -23.43 10.73 -15.00
CA TYR A 9 -22.16 11.43 -15.16
C TYR A 9 -20.95 10.49 -15.33
N MET A 10 -21.10 9.17 -15.10
CA MET A 10 -20.03 8.22 -15.38
C MET A 10 -19.83 8.04 -16.88
N GLY A 11 -18.56 7.94 -17.31
CA GLY A 11 -18.23 7.66 -18.70
C GLY A 11 -18.67 6.25 -19.13
N SER A 12 -18.80 6.03 -20.43
CA SER A 12 -19.29 4.77 -21.01
C SER A 12 -18.45 3.56 -20.60
N GLU A 13 -17.12 3.68 -20.58
CA GLU A 13 -16.23 2.58 -20.17
C GLU A 13 -16.47 2.14 -18.72
N ALA A 14 -16.65 3.09 -17.81
CA ALA A 14 -16.94 2.79 -16.41
C ALA A 14 -18.34 2.17 -16.24
N TYR A 15 -19.32 2.61 -17.04
CA TYR A 15 -20.67 2.05 -17.05
C TYR A 15 -20.66 0.59 -17.53
N ASP A 16 -19.95 0.28 -18.61
CA ASP A 16 -19.84 -1.07 -19.17
C ASP A 16 -19.22 -2.04 -18.16
N ILE A 17 -18.15 -1.63 -17.47
CA ILE A 17 -17.52 -2.42 -16.39
C ILE A 17 -18.49 -2.71 -15.24
N VAL A 18 -19.31 -1.72 -14.86
CA VAL A 18 -20.32 -1.91 -13.81
C VAL A 18 -21.35 -2.94 -14.27
N CYS A 19 -21.88 -2.82 -15.49
CA CYS A 19 -22.82 -3.78 -16.08
C CYS A 19 -22.26 -5.20 -16.10
N ASP A 20 -21.03 -5.37 -16.57
CA ASP A 20 -20.37 -6.68 -16.64
C ASP A 20 -20.21 -7.32 -15.25
N LYS A 21 -19.89 -6.52 -14.23
CA LYS A 21 -19.65 -7.01 -12.86
C LYS A 21 -20.91 -7.36 -12.08
N ILE A 22 -22.06 -6.77 -12.40
CA ILE A 22 -23.31 -6.98 -11.65
C ILE A 22 -24.35 -7.81 -12.41
N SER A 23 -24.05 -8.18 -13.66
CA SER A 23 -24.90 -9.05 -14.47
C SER A 23 -25.33 -10.31 -13.67
N PRO A 24 -26.63 -10.67 -13.68
CA PRO A 24 -27.69 -10.18 -14.57
C PRO A 24 -28.48 -8.95 -14.07
N GLU A 25 -28.11 -8.34 -12.95
CA GLU A 25 -28.82 -7.19 -12.36
C GLU A 25 -28.53 -5.89 -13.12
N LYS A 26 -29.40 -4.88 -13.00
CA LYS A 26 -29.17 -3.57 -13.66
C LYS A 26 -28.49 -2.57 -12.72
N PRO A 27 -27.61 -1.69 -13.23
CA PRO A 27 -26.98 -0.66 -12.40
C PRO A 27 -27.98 0.27 -11.71
N SER A 28 -29.13 0.53 -12.35
CA SER A 28 -30.22 1.35 -11.80
C SER A 28 -30.94 0.71 -10.61
N GLU A 29 -30.79 -0.61 -10.41
CA GLU A 29 -31.40 -1.36 -9.31
C GLU A 29 -30.49 -1.42 -8.07
N LYS A 30 -29.23 -0.98 -8.20
CA LYS A 30 -28.25 -0.94 -7.13
C LYS A 30 -28.25 0.40 -6.38
N SER A 31 -27.95 0.34 -5.10
CA SER A 31 -27.66 1.52 -4.29
C SER A 31 -26.38 2.22 -4.75
N TYR A 32 -26.24 3.49 -4.38
CA TYR A 32 -25.02 4.24 -4.65
C TYR A 32 -23.79 3.56 -4.02
N GLU A 33 -23.94 3.04 -2.81
CA GLU A 33 -22.89 2.36 -2.06
C GLU A 33 -22.42 1.08 -2.77
N GLU A 34 -23.35 0.29 -3.29
CA GLU A 34 -23.03 -0.92 -4.08
C GLU A 34 -22.29 -0.56 -5.37
N LEU A 35 -22.75 0.46 -6.11
CA LEU A 35 -22.10 0.92 -7.33
C LEU A 35 -20.67 1.43 -7.06
N ILE A 36 -20.48 2.22 -6.01
CA ILE A 36 -19.16 2.70 -5.60
C ILE A 36 -18.26 1.53 -5.18
N SER A 37 -18.80 0.51 -4.50
CA SER A 37 -18.04 -0.69 -4.14
C SER A 37 -17.54 -1.44 -5.37
N VAL A 38 -18.40 -1.64 -6.38
CA VAL A 38 -18.05 -2.28 -7.65
C VAL A 38 -16.95 -1.50 -8.37
N ILE A 39 -17.12 -0.19 -8.51
CA ILE A 39 -16.14 0.70 -9.16
C ILE A 39 -14.79 0.64 -8.41
N LYS A 40 -14.80 0.76 -7.09
CA LYS A 40 -13.58 0.66 -6.27
C LYS A 40 -12.91 -0.70 -6.44
N SER A 41 -13.66 -1.80 -6.45
CA SER A 41 -13.11 -3.15 -6.65
C SER A 41 -12.35 -3.32 -7.96
N HIS A 42 -12.73 -2.56 -8.99
CA HIS A 42 -12.11 -2.64 -10.31
C HIS A 42 -10.93 -1.69 -10.47
N TYR A 43 -11.13 -0.41 -10.15
CA TYR A 43 -10.15 0.64 -10.42
C TYR A 43 -9.15 0.86 -9.29
N SER A 44 -9.50 0.45 -8.07
CA SER A 44 -8.66 0.57 -6.88
C SER A 44 -8.80 -0.70 -6.05
N PRO A 45 -8.49 -1.88 -6.62
CA PRO A 45 -8.57 -3.13 -5.88
C PRO A 45 -7.74 -3.02 -4.61
N GLU A 46 -8.24 -3.59 -3.53
CA GLU A 46 -7.50 -3.62 -2.29
C GLU A 46 -6.16 -4.33 -2.52
N PRO A 47 -5.02 -3.69 -2.21
CA PRO A 47 -3.73 -4.31 -2.42
C PRO A 47 -3.64 -5.63 -1.66
N LEU A 48 -3.10 -6.66 -2.33
CA LEU A 48 -2.82 -7.93 -1.68
C LEU A 48 -1.74 -7.70 -0.63
N GLU A 49 -2.12 -7.77 0.65
CA GLU A 49 -1.22 -7.49 1.78
C GLU A 49 0.11 -8.25 1.66
N ILE A 50 0.05 -9.53 1.29
CA ILE A 50 1.23 -10.37 1.07
C ILE A 50 2.16 -9.83 -0.03
N ALA A 51 1.60 -9.29 -1.11
CA ALA A 51 2.37 -8.71 -2.20
C ALA A 51 3.03 -7.39 -1.79
N GLU A 52 2.32 -6.55 -1.03
CA GLU A 52 2.87 -5.30 -0.48
C GLU A 52 4.02 -5.58 0.50
N ILE A 53 3.81 -6.52 1.44
CA ILE A 53 4.85 -6.95 2.38
C ILE A 53 6.05 -7.53 1.62
N PHE A 54 5.82 -8.35 0.59
CA PHE A 54 6.89 -8.90 -0.23
C PHE A 54 7.73 -7.79 -0.89
N ARG A 55 7.10 -6.79 -1.51
CA ARG A 55 7.81 -5.63 -2.09
C ARG A 55 8.58 -4.84 -1.04
N PHE A 56 7.98 -4.61 0.12
CA PHE A 56 8.63 -3.95 1.26
C PHE A 56 9.89 -4.70 1.71
N LEU A 57 9.81 -6.03 1.86
CA LEU A 57 10.93 -6.87 2.30
C LEU A 57 12.04 -6.99 1.25
N GLN A 58 11.70 -6.93 -0.04
CA GLN A 58 12.67 -6.91 -1.14
C GLN A 58 13.43 -5.59 -1.25
N ARG A 59 12.89 -4.49 -0.69
CA ARG A 59 13.51 -3.18 -0.82
C ARG A 59 14.82 -3.11 -0.03
N LYS A 60 15.93 -2.88 -0.74
CA LYS A 60 17.28 -2.66 -0.21
C LYS A 60 17.78 -1.29 -0.65
N GLN A 61 18.59 -0.62 0.17
CA GLN A 61 19.19 0.67 -0.19
C GLN A 61 19.91 0.56 -1.53
N HIS A 62 19.63 1.47 -2.46
CA HIS A 62 20.25 1.49 -3.79
C HIS A 62 21.67 2.10 -3.73
N GLU A 63 22.47 1.86 -4.75
CA GLU A 63 23.76 2.55 -4.88
C GLU A 63 23.54 4.05 -5.08
N GLY A 64 24.32 4.87 -4.36
CA GLY A 64 24.15 6.34 -4.37
C GLY A 64 22.96 6.86 -3.56
N GLU A 65 22.05 5.99 -3.10
CA GLU A 65 20.92 6.39 -2.27
C GLU A 65 21.37 6.67 -0.82
N SER A 66 20.99 7.81 -0.27
CA SER A 66 21.23 8.13 1.14
C SER A 66 20.38 7.27 2.09
N ALA A 67 20.81 7.13 3.34
CA ALA A 67 20.03 6.42 4.34
C ALA A 67 18.63 7.04 4.55
N LEU A 68 18.52 8.38 4.49
CA LEU A 68 17.24 9.07 4.64
C LEU A 68 16.28 8.82 3.46
N GLU A 69 16.79 8.80 2.23
CA GLU A 69 16.00 8.46 1.04
C GLU A 69 15.49 7.02 1.12
N TYR A 70 16.36 6.10 1.52
CA TYR A 70 15.98 4.70 1.73
C TYR A 70 14.89 4.56 2.80
N LEU A 71 15.04 5.22 3.95
CA LEU A 71 14.04 5.23 5.02
C LEU A 71 12.70 5.79 4.53
N THR A 72 12.74 6.88 3.77
CA THR A 72 11.55 7.50 3.16
C THR A 72 10.85 6.55 2.20
N ALA A 73 11.61 5.82 1.39
CA ALA A 73 11.06 4.81 0.48
C ALA A 73 10.39 3.66 1.25
N LEU A 74 10.99 3.18 2.33
CA LEU A 74 10.39 2.15 3.19
C LEU A 74 9.08 2.63 3.83
N GLN A 75 9.03 3.87 4.32
CA GLN A 75 7.81 4.45 4.89
C GLN A 75 6.68 4.52 3.86
N ARG A 76 6.99 4.90 2.61
CA ARG A 76 6.02 4.92 1.52
C ARG A 76 5.47 3.53 1.22
N LEU A 77 6.34 2.52 1.10
CA LEU A 77 5.93 1.14 0.86
C LEU A 77 5.09 0.57 2.01
N ALA A 78 5.42 0.90 3.25
CA ALA A 78 4.71 0.38 4.42
C ALA A 78 3.24 0.86 4.54
N THR A 79 2.83 1.90 3.80
CA THR A 79 1.47 2.46 3.86
C THR A 79 0.39 1.48 3.40
N THR A 80 0.73 0.55 2.51
CA THR A 80 -0.18 -0.48 1.96
C THR A 80 0.01 -1.85 2.60
N CYS A 81 1.03 -2.04 3.43
CA CYS A 81 1.36 -3.32 4.06
C CYS A 81 0.48 -3.69 5.27
N LYS A 82 -0.40 -2.80 5.74
CA LYS A 82 -1.30 -3.04 6.88
C LYS A 82 -0.61 -3.49 8.19
N PHE A 83 0.62 -3.05 8.44
CA PHE A 83 1.38 -3.48 9.62
C PHE A 83 0.76 -3.11 10.99
N ALA A 84 -0.20 -2.19 11.05
CA ALA A 84 -0.83 -1.72 12.29
C ALA A 84 0.24 -1.39 13.37
N ASP A 85 0.10 -1.94 14.58
CA ASP A 85 1.02 -1.71 15.70
C ASP A 85 2.45 -2.22 15.45
N TYR A 86 2.64 -3.08 14.45
CA TYR A 86 3.95 -3.60 14.05
C TYR A 86 4.73 -2.63 13.15
N LEU A 87 4.12 -1.55 12.65
CA LEU A 87 4.71 -0.64 11.65
C LEU A 87 6.13 -0.17 12.00
N LYS A 88 6.32 0.36 13.22
CA LYS A 88 7.63 0.86 13.66
C LYS A 88 8.68 -0.25 13.70
N LYS A 89 8.28 -1.45 14.10
CA LYS A 89 9.16 -2.61 14.18
C LYS A 89 9.53 -3.13 12.78
N ALA A 90 8.57 -3.17 11.86
CA ALA A 90 8.81 -3.50 10.45
C ALA A 90 9.81 -2.53 9.80
N LEU A 91 9.57 -1.23 9.94
CA LEU A 91 10.44 -0.19 9.39
C LEU A 91 11.86 -0.26 9.94
N ARG A 92 12.01 -0.38 11.27
CA ARG A 92 13.33 -0.58 11.90
C ARG A 92 14.03 -1.82 11.35
N ASN A 93 13.35 -2.96 11.34
CA ASN A 93 13.94 -4.23 10.91
C ASN A 93 14.40 -4.15 9.45
N GLN A 94 13.55 -3.63 8.57
CA GLN A 94 13.86 -3.55 7.14
C GLN A 94 14.93 -2.51 6.85
N PHE A 95 14.91 -1.38 7.55
CA PHE A 95 15.96 -0.38 7.44
C PHE A 95 17.31 -0.99 7.77
N VAL A 96 17.45 -1.61 8.95
CA VAL A 96 18.70 -2.29 9.33
C VAL A 96 19.06 -3.37 8.31
N PHE A 97 18.13 -4.25 7.96
CA PHE A 97 18.38 -5.37 7.03
C PHE A 97 18.83 -4.91 5.64
N GLY A 98 18.34 -3.77 5.15
CA GLY A 98 18.60 -3.33 3.78
C GLY A 98 19.62 -2.21 3.61
N LEU A 99 20.24 -1.73 4.70
CA LEU A 99 21.39 -0.83 4.62
C LEU A 99 22.54 -1.46 3.84
N ARG A 100 23.16 -0.69 2.95
CA ARG A 100 24.35 -1.11 2.20
C ARG A 100 25.63 -1.04 3.03
N ALA A 101 25.72 -0.03 3.90
CA ALA A 101 26.90 0.21 4.73
C ALA A 101 27.01 -0.83 5.85
N GLN A 102 27.76 -1.90 5.59
CA GLN A 102 27.89 -3.06 6.48
C GLN A 102 28.39 -2.68 7.88
N ASN A 103 29.33 -1.75 7.98
CA ASN A 103 29.85 -1.25 9.25
C ASN A 103 28.76 -0.54 10.10
N ILE A 104 27.88 0.23 9.47
CA ILE A 104 26.75 0.88 10.16
C ILE A 104 25.73 -0.17 10.56
N GLN A 105 25.40 -1.10 9.66
CA GLN A 105 24.48 -2.21 9.95
C GLN A 105 24.94 -3.03 11.16
N SER A 106 26.21 -3.44 11.22
CA SER A 106 26.76 -4.20 12.36
C SER A 106 26.63 -3.43 13.67
N ARG A 107 26.96 -2.13 13.68
CA ARG A 107 26.81 -1.29 14.88
C ARG A 107 25.36 -1.17 15.35
N LEU A 108 24.40 -1.08 14.44
CA LEU A 108 22.98 -1.03 14.78
C LEU A 108 22.50 -2.37 15.37
N LEU A 109 23.00 -3.50 14.87
CA LEU A 109 22.65 -4.83 15.38
C LEU A 109 23.17 -5.10 16.81
N GLU A 110 24.20 -4.38 17.26
CA GLU A 110 24.73 -4.46 18.62
C GLU A 110 23.91 -3.66 19.65
N GLN A 111 22.99 -2.79 19.21
CA GLN A 111 22.20 -1.94 20.10
C GLN A 111 21.03 -2.70 20.73
N ARG A 112 21.07 -2.89 22.06
CA ARG A 112 20.03 -3.62 22.82
C ARG A 112 18.61 -3.06 22.66
N ASN A 113 18.46 -1.75 22.58
CA ASN A 113 17.17 -1.06 22.55
C ASN A 113 16.98 -0.23 21.27
N LEU A 114 17.33 -0.81 20.12
CA LEU A 114 17.10 -0.16 18.84
C LEU A 114 15.59 -0.05 18.56
N THR A 115 15.10 1.17 18.37
CA THR A 115 13.73 1.51 17.99
C THR A 115 13.72 2.23 16.65
N PHE A 116 12.53 2.52 16.12
CA PHE A 116 12.42 3.28 14.89
C PHE A 116 12.89 4.75 15.06
N GLU A 117 12.75 5.30 16.25
CA GLU A 117 13.08 6.68 16.58
C GLU A 117 14.58 6.94 16.70
N ASN A 118 15.37 5.91 17.03
CA ASN A 118 16.82 6.03 17.23
C ASN A 118 17.66 5.30 16.15
N VAL A 119 17.01 4.68 15.16
CA VAL A 119 17.70 4.09 13.99
C VAL A 119 17.87 5.09 12.84
N LYS A 120 17.13 6.20 12.86
CA LYS A 120 17.13 7.27 11.85
C LYS A 120 18.29 8.25 12.04
#